data_AF-A0A6J0VI46-F1
#
_entry.id   AF-A0A6J0VI46-F1
#
_cell.length_a   1.000
_cell.length_b   1.000
_cell.length_c   1.000
_cell.angle_alpha   90.00
_cell.angle_beta   90.00
_cell.angle_gamma   90.00
#
_symmetry.space_group_name_H-M   'P 1'
#
loop_
_entity.id
_entity.type
_entity.pdbx_description
1 polymer ?
#
loop_
_entity_poly.entity_id
_entity_poly.type
_entity_poly.pdbx_seq_one_letter_code
_entity_poly.pdbx_strand_id
1 'polypeptide(L)'
;MGNWVVNEGLSIFVIFVWLGINVFLFWWYYLVYADGEKFYYTRELLGPYLALARAPAACLNFNCMLVLLPVCRNLLSFLRGSSACCSVRVRRQLDRNLTFHKLVAWMIALHTTIHTIAHLFNVEKLVDARTKHEGDIQAALSDLGDHEGESYLNFARKRLENPDGGFYVAFTTLAGLTGVIITLCLILIITSSTKTIRRSYFEVFWFTHHLFVIFFIGLAIHGAGQIVRGQTRASLDVHKPHICAKNFTEWGKSPSCPVPQFSGNPPMTWKWIIGPMI
;
A
#
# COMPACT_ATOMS: atom_id res chain seq x y z
N MET A 1 37.69 -0.25 27.14
CA MET A 1 36.94 -0.41 25.87
C MET A 1 35.49 -0.71 26.22
N GLY A 2 34.58 0.26 25.99
CA GLY A 2 33.18 0.12 26.41
C GLY A 2 32.51 -1.00 25.63
N ASN A 3 31.87 -1.93 26.34
CA ASN A 3 31.26 -3.13 25.77
C ASN A 3 30.21 -2.71 24.71
N TRP A 4 30.52 -2.95 23.42
CA TRP A 4 29.72 -2.50 22.27
C TRP A 4 28.26 -2.93 22.38
N VAL A 5 28.02 -4.13 22.90
CA VAL A 5 26.68 -4.68 23.16
C VAL A 5 25.88 -3.83 24.14
N VAL A 6 26.51 -3.30 25.20
CA VAL A 6 25.86 -2.42 26.20
C VAL A 6 25.56 -1.05 25.60
N ASN A 7 26.38 -0.60 24.64
CA ASN A 7 26.23 0.69 23.99
C ASN A 7 25.28 0.68 22.78
N GLU A 8 25.20 -0.40 22.04
CA GLU A 8 24.41 -0.46 20.82
C GLU A 8 23.14 -1.31 20.97
N GLY A 9 23.06 -2.11 22.04
CA GLY A 9 22.04 -3.14 22.21
C GLY A 9 20.60 -2.65 22.13
N LEU A 10 20.26 -1.52 22.77
CA LEU A 10 18.91 -0.96 22.67
C LEU A 10 18.58 -0.47 21.25
N SER A 11 19.54 0.14 20.56
CA SER A 11 19.35 0.63 19.19
C SER A 11 19.13 -0.52 18.22
N ILE A 12 19.94 -1.56 18.36
CA ILE A 12 19.85 -2.81 17.60
C ILE A 12 18.52 -3.51 17.88
N PHE A 13 18.11 -3.61 19.14
CA PHE A 13 16.82 -4.18 19.53
C PHE A 13 15.65 -3.44 18.88
N VAL A 14 15.61 -2.10 18.95
CA VAL A 14 14.55 -1.29 18.30
C VAL A 14 14.52 -1.52 16.80
N ILE A 15 15.68 -1.61 16.14
CA ILE A 15 15.77 -1.91 14.70
C ILE A 15 15.23 -3.32 14.41
N PHE A 16 15.59 -4.33 15.19
CA PHE A 16 15.08 -5.70 15.00
C PHE A 16 13.57 -5.79 15.22
N VAL A 17 13.03 -5.10 16.22
CA VAL A 17 11.58 -5.04 16.44
C VAL A 17 10.89 -4.37 15.24
N TRP A 18 11.41 -3.22 14.78
CA TRP A 18 10.88 -2.53 13.61
C TRP A 18 10.93 -3.38 12.34
N LEU A 19 12.04 -4.07 12.08
CA LEU A 19 12.18 -5.01 10.97
C LEU A 19 11.22 -6.19 11.10
N GLY A 20 11.10 -6.76 12.31
CA GLY A 20 10.18 -7.85 12.61
C GLY A 20 8.72 -7.48 12.34
N ILE A 21 8.30 -6.27 12.71
CA ILE A 21 6.95 -5.76 12.41
C ILE A 21 6.76 -5.61 10.90
N ASN A 22 7.74 -5.10 10.15
CA ASN A 22 7.65 -5.01 8.69
C ASN A 22 7.51 -6.38 8.03
N VAL A 23 8.33 -7.36 8.44
CA VAL A 23 8.25 -8.75 7.95
C VAL A 23 6.89 -9.36 8.28
N PHE A 24 6.42 -9.20 9.52
CA PHE A 24 5.12 -9.68 9.94
C PHE A 24 3.98 -9.07 9.12
N LEU A 25 3.94 -7.74 8.98
CA LEU A 25 2.92 -7.04 8.21
C LEU A 25 2.94 -7.48 6.75
N PHE A 26 4.13 -7.56 6.14
CA PHE A 26 4.28 -8.02 4.76
C PHE A 26 3.73 -9.43 4.61
N TRP A 27 4.22 -10.38 5.42
CA TRP A 27 3.83 -11.79 5.35
C TRP A 27 2.34 -11.99 5.60
N TRP A 28 1.80 -11.37 6.65
CA TRP A 28 0.39 -11.48 7.01
C TRP A 28 -0.52 -10.98 5.89
N TYR A 29 -0.28 -9.77 5.39
CA TYR A 29 -1.09 -9.22 4.30
C TYR A 29 -0.86 -9.96 2.97
N TYR A 30 0.34 -10.49 2.74
CA TYR A 30 0.60 -11.33 1.58
C TYR A 30 -0.33 -12.55 1.58
N LEU A 31 -0.37 -13.32 2.68
CA LEU A 31 -1.23 -14.50 2.81
C LEU A 31 -2.72 -14.16 2.72
N VAL A 32 -3.17 -13.06 3.33
CA VAL A 32 -4.57 -12.61 3.25
C VAL A 32 -5.04 -12.43 1.80
N TYR A 33 -4.18 -11.88 0.95
CA TYR A 33 -4.52 -11.60 -0.45
C TYR A 33 -4.16 -12.75 -1.39
N ALA A 34 -3.14 -13.56 -1.07
CA ALA A 34 -2.73 -14.73 -1.84
C ALA A 34 -3.69 -15.92 -1.66
N ASP A 35 -4.13 -16.17 -0.43
CA ASP A 35 -4.87 -17.41 -0.10
C ASP A 35 -6.33 -17.14 0.32
N GLY A 36 -6.66 -15.93 0.74
CA GLY A 36 -8.01 -15.62 1.26
C GLY A 36 -9.11 -15.85 0.21
N GLU A 37 -10.16 -16.60 0.57
CA GLU A 37 -11.29 -16.91 -0.34
C GLU A 37 -11.98 -15.66 -0.90
N LYS A 38 -12.06 -14.60 -0.08
CA LYS A 38 -12.61 -13.29 -0.46
C LYS A 38 -12.01 -12.74 -1.77
N PHE A 39 -10.73 -13.02 -2.02
CA PHE A 39 -10.01 -12.46 -3.16
C PHE A 39 -9.80 -13.49 -4.28
N TYR A 40 -10.48 -14.63 -4.24
CA TYR A 40 -10.36 -15.68 -5.26
C TYR A 40 -10.52 -15.12 -6.68
N TYR A 41 -11.66 -14.51 -6.99
CA TYR A 41 -11.89 -13.92 -8.31
C TYR A 41 -11.01 -12.72 -8.63
N THR A 42 -10.62 -11.94 -7.61
CA THR A 42 -9.66 -10.86 -7.80
C THR A 42 -8.30 -11.40 -8.25
N ARG A 43 -7.88 -12.56 -7.73
CA ARG A 43 -6.67 -13.25 -8.16
C ARG A 43 -6.80 -13.89 -9.53
N GLU A 44 -7.99 -14.34 -9.94
CA GLU A 44 -8.19 -14.79 -11.32
C GLU A 44 -7.86 -13.67 -12.32
N LEU A 45 -8.13 -12.40 -11.99
CA LEU A 45 -7.75 -11.26 -12.81
C LEU A 45 -6.27 -10.85 -12.63
N LEU A 46 -5.83 -10.72 -11.38
CA LEU A 46 -4.57 -10.03 -11.04
C LEU A 46 -3.38 -10.97 -10.80
N GLY A 47 -3.64 -12.24 -10.55
CA GLY A 47 -2.62 -13.22 -10.17
C GLY A 47 -1.84 -12.83 -8.89
N PRO A 48 -0.53 -13.12 -8.81
CA PRO A 48 0.28 -12.87 -7.62
C PRO A 48 0.52 -11.38 -7.33
N TYR A 49 0.31 -10.52 -8.34
CA TYR A 49 0.53 -9.08 -8.23
C TYR A 49 -0.45 -8.40 -7.28
N LEU A 50 -1.61 -9.01 -7.01
CA LEU A 50 -2.53 -8.53 -5.97
C LEU A 50 -1.85 -8.54 -4.59
N ALA A 51 -1.31 -9.69 -4.17
CA ALA A 51 -0.66 -9.81 -2.87
C ALA A 51 0.60 -8.92 -2.79
N LEU A 52 1.38 -8.87 -3.87
CA LEU A 52 2.58 -8.02 -3.97
C LEU A 52 2.27 -6.52 -4.01
N ALA A 53 1.06 -6.09 -4.37
CA ALA A 53 0.66 -4.70 -4.24
C ALA A 53 0.19 -4.38 -2.81
N ARG A 54 -0.51 -5.31 -2.16
CA ARG A 54 -1.18 -5.06 -0.87
C ARG A 54 -0.27 -5.24 0.35
N ALA A 55 0.65 -6.20 0.33
CA ALA A 55 1.60 -6.40 1.42
C ALA A 55 2.54 -5.19 1.64
N PRO A 56 3.17 -4.62 0.59
CA PRO A 56 3.94 -3.38 0.74
C PRO A 56 3.07 -2.19 1.14
N ALA A 57 1.80 -2.11 0.69
CA ALA A 57 0.91 -1.01 1.08
C ALA A 57 0.66 -0.97 2.60
N ALA A 58 0.54 -2.13 3.26
CA ALA A 58 0.44 -2.21 4.71
C ALA A 58 1.74 -1.74 5.39
N CYS A 59 2.90 -2.15 4.86
CA CYS A 59 4.20 -1.73 5.37
C CYS A 59 4.43 -0.22 5.14
N LEU A 60 3.98 0.34 4.01
CA LEU A 60 4.01 1.76 3.72
C LEU A 60 3.18 2.55 4.72
N ASN A 61 1.95 2.14 5.01
CA ASN A 61 1.12 2.80 6.02
C ASN A 61 1.83 2.86 7.39
N PHE A 62 2.43 1.74 7.82
CA PHE A 62 3.19 1.67 9.06
C PHE A 62 4.44 2.57 9.06
N ASN A 63 5.25 2.53 8.01
CA ASN A 63 6.47 3.33 7.94
C ASN A 63 6.20 4.82 7.72
N CYS A 64 5.18 5.20 6.95
CA CYS A 64 4.76 6.59 6.77
C CYS A 64 4.20 7.19 8.06
N MET A 65 3.53 6.42 8.90
CA MET A 65 3.20 6.83 10.27
C MET A 65 4.50 7.07 11.08
N LEU A 66 5.40 6.09 11.02
CA LEU A 66 6.62 6.08 11.84
C LEU A 66 7.65 7.13 11.43
N VAL A 67 7.72 7.55 10.17
CA VAL A 67 8.76 8.47 9.67
C VAL A 67 8.65 9.89 10.26
N LEU A 68 7.44 10.28 10.72
CA LEU A 68 7.17 11.57 11.35
C LEU A 68 7.61 11.62 12.82
N LEU A 69 7.47 10.52 13.56
CA LEU A 69 7.78 10.47 14.99
C LEU A 69 9.21 10.94 15.34
N PRO A 70 10.28 10.54 14.61
CA PRO A 70 11.64 10.93 14.91
C PRO A 70 11.95 12.40 14.59
N VAL A 71 11.05 13.12 13.92
CA VAL A 71 11.23 14.56 13.61
C VAL A 71 10.33 15.47 14.46
N CYS A 72 9.44 14.90 15.28
CA CYS A 72 8.62 15.62 16.26
C CYS A 72 9.45 16.15 17.44
N ARG A 73 10.13 17.29 17.25
CA ARG A 73 11.08 17.86 18.23
C ARG A 73 10.49 18.06 19.62
N ASN A 74 9.27 18.57 19.74
CA ASN A 74 8.62 18.81 21.05
C ASN A 74 8.34 17.50 21.79
N LEU A 75 7.81 16.49 21.10
CA LEU A 75 7.58 15.15 21.65
C LEU A 75 8.90 14.52 22.11
N LEU A 76 9.94 14.59 21.29
CA LEU A 76 11.26 14.06 21.65
C LEU A 76 11.88 14.80 22.84
N SER A 77 11.73 16.12 22.90
CA SER A 77 12.18 16.92 24.05
C SER A 77 11.44 16.54 25.33
N PHE A 78 10.12 16.35 25.26
CA PHE A 78 9.31 15.87 26.39
C PHE A 78 9.72 14.48 26.86
N LEU A 79 9.92 13.53 25.94
CA LEU A 79 10.36 12.17 26.25
C LEU A 79 11.77 12.15 26.85
N ARG A 80 12.68 13.02 26.37
CA ARG A 80 14.02 13.20 26.96
C ARG A 80 13.95 13.75 28.39
N GLY A 81 13.07 14.71 28.65
CA GLY A 81 12.84 15.26 30.00
C GLY A 81 12.24 14.23 30.96
N SER A 82 11.28 13.44 30.48
CA SER A 82 10.60 12.40 31.28
C SER A 82 11.50 11.18 31.56
N SER A 83 12.47 10.89 30.68
CA SER A 83 13.47 9.83 30.86
C SER A 83 14.71 10.27 31.65
N ALA A 84 14.73 11.49 32.20
CA ALA A 84 15.84 11.99 33.01
C ALA A 84 16.13 11.14 34.26
N CYS A 85 15.11 10.46 34.80
CA CYS A 85 15.24 9.54 35.93
C CYS A 85 15.68 8.11 35.51
N CYS A 86 15.38 7.70 34.26
CA CYS A 86 15.43 6.30 33.85
C CYS A 86 16.28 6.10 32.56
N SER A 87 17.59 5.94 32.76
CA SER A 87 18.57 5.34 31.84
C SER A 87 19.09 6.21 30.69
N VAL A 88 20.39 6.56 30.78
CA VAL A 88 21.24 7.16 29.72
C VAL A 88 21.09 6.46 28.35
N ARG A 89 20.75 5.16 28.36
CA ARG A 89 20.52 4.34 27.15
C ARG A 89 19.32 4.83 26.32
N VAL A 90 18.21 5.20 26.97
CA VAL A 90 16.98 5.66 26.30
C VAL A 90 17.21 7.02 25.67
N ARG A 91 17.87 7.94 26.38
CA ARG A 91 18.26 9.25 25.85
C ARG A 91 19.15 9.11 24.61
N ARG A 92 20.17 8.24 24.64
CA ARG A 92 21.03 8.01 23.46
C ARG A 92 20.25 7.47 22.26
N GLN A 93 19.22 6.66 22.48
CA GLN A 93 18.35 6.20 21.40
C GLN A 93 17.52 7.34 20.79
N LEU A 94 16.97 8.23 21.63
CA LEU A 94 16.25 9.43 21.19
C LEU A 94 17.16 10.43 20.46
N ASP A 95 18.46 10.44 20.75
CA ASP A 95 19.45 11.27 20.05
C ASP A 95 19.82 10.74 18.65
N ARG A 96 19.51 9.48 18.36
CA ARG A 96 19.68 8.85 17.03
C ARG A 96 18.42 8.86 16.17
N ASN A 97 17.42 9.64 16.56
CA ASN A 97 16.15 9.83 15.87
C ASN A 97 16.32 10.09 14.35
N LEU A 98 17.24 10.97 13.95
CA LEU A 98 17.45 11.29 12.53
C LEU A 98 18.09 10.16 11.73
N THR A 99 18.88 9.30 12.38
CA THR A 99 19.42 8.10 11.73
C THR A 99 18.28 7.10 11.50
N PHE A 100 17.41 6.92 12.49
CA PHE A 100 16.23 6.07 12.35
C PHE A 100 15.25 6.59 11.28
N HIS A 101 15.00 7.90 11.24
CA HIS A 101 14.20 8.54 10.16
C HIS A 101 14.72 8.18 8.76
N LYS A 102 16.04 8.21 8.55
CA LYS A 102 16.64 7.82 7.26
C LYS A 102 16.47 6.34 6.96
N LEU A 103 16.58 5.45 7.95
CA LEU A 103 16.34 4.01 7.76
C LEU A 103 14.88 3.75 7.37
N VAL A 104 13.93 4.40 8.04
CA VAL A 104 12.50 4.32 7.71
C VAL A 104 12.24 4.88 6.31
N ALA A 105 12.88 5.99 5.92
CA ALA A 105 12.76 6.54 4.57
C ALA A 105 13.22 5.57 3.47
N TRP A 106 14.32 4.84 3.69
CA TRP A 106 14.76 3.80 2.75
C TRP A 106 13.80 2.60 2.68
N MET A 107 13.19 2.23 3.80
CA MET A 107 12.14 1.19 3.81
C MET A 107 10.88 1.63 3.05
N ILE A 108 10.48 2.91 3.20
CA ILE A 108 9.40 3.51 2.40
C ILE A 108 9.75 3.40 0.91
N ALA A 109 10.96 3.80 0.52
CA ALA A 109 11.41 3.71 -0.87
C ALA A 109 11.30 2.28 -1.43
N LEU A 110 11.82 1.29 -0.68
CA LEU A 110 11.76 -0.13 -1.06
C LEU A 110 10.31 -0.59 -1.27
N HIS A 111 9.43 -0.37 -0.29
CA HIS A 111 8.04 -0.81 -0.40
C HIS A 111 7.26 -0.03 -1.47
N THR A 112 7.55 1.26 -1.68
CA THR A 112 6.97 2.03 -2.79
C THR A 112 7.36 1.43 -4.13
N THR A 113 8.63 1.06 -4.34
CA THR A 113 9.06 0.41 -5.58
C THR A 113 8.30 -0.89 -5.83
N ILE A 114 8.23 -1.79 -4.83
CA ILE A 114 7.50 -3.06 -4.96
C ILE A 114 6.01 -2.81 -5.23
N HIS A 115 5.38 -1.90 -4.47
CA HIS A 115 3.97 -1.54 -4.60
C HIS A 115 3.64 -1.01 -6.00
N THR A 116 4.42 -0.05 -6.48
CA THR A 116 4.21 0.59 -7.79
C THR A 116 4.38 -0.42 -8.92
N ILE A 117 5.44 -1.22 -8.91
CA ILE A 117 5.67 -2.25 -9.93
C ILE A 117 4.51 -3.27 -9.94
N ALA A 118 4.08 -3.74 -8.77
CA ALA A 118 2.94 -4.65 -8.68
C ALA A 118 1.64 -4.01 -9.19
N HIS A 119 1.42 -2.70 -8.96
CA HIS A 119 0.29 -1.98 -9.51
C HIS A 119 0.34 -1.83 -11.03
N LEU A 120 1.52 -1.65 -11.63
CA LEU A 120 1.67 -1.61 -13.09
C LEU A 120 1.20 -2.93 -13.72
N PHE A 121 1.68 -4.07 -13.20
CA PHE A 121 1.24 -5.39 -13.66
C PHE A 121 -0.25 -5.64 -13.39
N ASN A 122 -0.78 -5.20 -12.24
CA ASN A 122 -2.21 -5.31 -11.96
C ASN A 122 -3.05 -4.55 -13.00
N VAL A 123 -2.65 -3.32 -13.35
CA VAL A 123 -3.36 -2.50 -14.33
C VAL A 123 -3.28 -3.13 -15.72
N GLU A 124 -2.10 -3.58 -16.13
CA GLU A 124 -1.90 -4.29 -17.41
C GLU A 124 -2.87 -5.48 -17.52
N LYS A 125 -2.90 -6.35 -16.49
CA LYS A 125 -3.80 -7.51 -16.44
C LYS A 125 -5.28 -7.16 -16.47
N LEU A 126 -5.71 -6.10 -15.78
CA LEU A 126 -7.10 -5.66 -15.78
C LEU A 126 -7.53 -5.12 -17.15
N VAL A 127 -6.65 -4.38 -17.81
CA VAL A 127 -6.90 -3.84 -19.15
C VAL A 127 -6.99 -4.98 -20.16
N ASP A 128 -6.04 -5.92 -20.14
CA ASP A 128 -6.07 -7.11 -21.00
C ASP A 128 -7.32 -7.97 -20.76
N ALA A 129 -7.70 -8.18 -19.50
CA ALA A 129 -8.88 -8.96 -19.16
C ALA A 129 -10.18 -8.34 -19.71
N ARG A 130 -10.23 -7.01 -19.89
CA ARG A 130 -11.38 -6.29 -20.45
C ARG A 130 -11.45 -6.36 -21.98
N THR A 131 -10.33 -6.61 -22.67
CA THR A 131 -10.28 -6.75 -24.13
C THR A 131 -10.37 -8.19 -24.62
N LYS A 132 -10.24 -9.18 -23.72
CA LYS A 132 -10.42 -10.61 -24.03
C LYS A 132 -11.80 -10.93 -24.61
N HIS A 133 -11.83 -11.94 -25.48
CA HIS A 133 -13.05 -12.47 -26.09
C HIS A 133 -13.88 -13.32 -25.13
N GLU A 134 -15.18 -13.45 -25.44
CA GLU A 134 -16.15 -14.25 -24.70
C GLU A 134 -15.70 -15.72 -24.62
N GLY A 135 -15.59 -16.27 -23.40
CA GLY A 135 -15.18 -17.66 -23.17
C GLY A 135 -14.13 -17.86 -22.07
N ASP A 136 -13.49 -16.78 -21.59
CA ASP A 136 -12.60 -16.79 -20.43
C ASP A 136 -13.34 -16.24 -19.19
N ILE A 137 -13.11 -16.84 -18.02
CA ILE A 137 -13.63 -16.33 -16.75
C ILE A 137 -13.15 -14.90 -16.49
N GLN A 138 -11.95 -14.53 -16.96
CA GLN A 138 -11.43 -13.17 -16.82
C GLN A 138 -12.26 -12.14 -17.59
N ALA A 139 -12.78 -12.51 -18.77
CA ALA A 139 -13.69 -11.67 -19.53
C ALA A 139 -15.03 -11.54 -18.79
N ALA A 140 -15.62 -12.66 -18.36
CA ALA A 140 -16.87 -12.67 -17.60
C ALA A 140 -16.78 -11.81 -16.32
N LEU A 141 -15.70 -11.94 -15.55
CA LEU A 141 -15.44 -11.12 -14.35
C LEU A 141 -15.23 -9.65 -14.65
N SER A 142 -14.68 -9.33 -15.83
CA SER A 142 -14.47 -7.95 -16.26
C SER A 142 -15.75 -7.29 -16.74
N ASP A 143 -16.71 -8.07 -17.25
CA ASP A 143 -18.00 -7.60 -17.74
C ASP A 143 -19.00 -7.31 -16.60
N LEU A 144 -18.85 -7.99 -15.45
CA LEU A 144 -19.67 -7.72 -14.26
C LEU A 144 -19.72 -6.23 -13.90
N GLY A 145 -20.93 -5.72 -13.64
CA GLY A 145 -21.19 -4.32 -13.33
C GLY A 145 -21.50 -3.44 -14.55
N ASP A 146 -21.64 -4.01 -15.75
CA ASP A 146 -22.17 -3.31 -16.94
C ASP A 146 -23.70 -3.26 -16.93
N HIS A 147 -24.36 -4.11 -16.15
CA HIS A 147 -25.81 -4.15 -15.97
C HIS A 147 -26.27 -3.53 -14.64
N GLU A 148 -27.51 -3.03 -14.58
CA GLU A 148 -28.07 -2.45 -13.36
C GLU A 148 -28.19 -3.49 -12.23
N GLY A 149 -27.81 -3.09 -11.02
CA GLY A 149 -27.87 -3.95 -9.84
C GLY A 149 -26.66 -4.88 -9.65
N GLU A 150 -25.73 -4.94 -10.60
CA GLU A 150 -24.50 -5.69 -10.46
C GLU A 150 -23.38 -4.86 -9.82
N SER A 151 -22.62 -5.50 -8.93
CA SER A 151 -21.33 -4.96 -8.52
C SER A 151 -20.24 -5.29 -9.55
N TYR A 152 -19.24 -4.41 -9.66
CA TYR A 152 -18.06 -4.67 -10.50
C TYR A 152 -16.89 -5.22 -9.69
N LEU A 153 -16.03 -5.98 -10.37
CA LEU A 153 -14.71 -6.38 -9.88
C LEU A 153 -13.60 -5.63 -10.62
N ASN A 154 -13.65 -5.59 -11.96
CA ASN A 154 -12.69 -4.85 -12.79
C ASN A 154 -13.10 -3.38 -12.91
N PHE A 155 -12.24 -2.46 -12.45
CA PHE A 155 -12.47 -1.03 -12.53
C PHE A 155 -11.99 -0.40 -13.86
N ALA A 156 -11.23 -1.12 -14.69
CA ALA A 156 -10.88 -0.70 -16.04
C ALA A 156 -12.09 -0.94 -16.97
N ARG A 157 -13.03 0.00 -17.01
CA ARG A 157 -14.32 -0.19 -17.71
C ARG A 157 -14.25 0.01 -19.22
N LYS A 158 -13.33 0.82 -19.72
CA LYS A 158 -13.16 1.03 -21.17
C LYS A 158 -12.42 -0.14 -21.81
N ARG A 159 -12.92 -0.60 -22.97
CA ARG A 159 -12.23 -1.60 -23.81
C ARG A 159 -11.16 -0.88 -24.64
N LEU A 160 -9.98 -0.71 -24.04
CA LEU A 160 -8.80 -0.13 -24.67
C LEU A 160 -7.66 -1.16 -24.53
N GLU A 161 -6.85 -1.33 -25.56
CA GLU A 161 -5.68 -2.21 -25.48
C GLU A 161 -4.53 -1.53 -24.73
N ASN A 162 -3.63 -2.32 -24.15
CA ASN A 162 -2.39 -1.79 -23.61
C ASN A 162 -1.46 -1.35 -24.77
N PRO A 163 -0.72 -0.24 -24.63
CA PRO A 163 -0.51 0.54 -23.40
C PRO A 163 -1.56 1.64 -23.15
N ASP A 164 -2.44 1.96 -24.10
CA ASP A 164 -3.39 3.08 -24.03
C ASP A 164 -4.38 2.94 -22.87
N GLY A 165 -4.91 1.74 -22.66
CA GLY A 165 -5.80 1.44 -21.52
C GLY A 165 -5.09 1.60 -20.18
N GLY A 166 -3.82 1.20 -20.09
CA GLY A 166 -2.98 1.39 -18.91
C GLY A 166 -2.76 2.86 -18.58
N PHE A 167 -2.39 3.68 -19.58
CA PHE A 167 -2.27 5.13 -19.42
C PHE A 167 -3.59 5.79 -19.03
N TYR A 168 -4.69 5.37 -19.68
CA TYR A 168 -6.02 5.86 -19.35
C TYR A 168 -6.34 5.62 -17.87
N VAL A 169 -6.13 4.39 -17.37
CA VAL A 169 -6.35 4.05 -15.97
C VAL A 169 -5.44 4.86 -15.04
N ALA A 170 -4.15 4.99 -15.37
CA ALA A 170 -3.17 5.71 -14.57
C ALA A 170 -3.52 7.20 -14.39
N PHE A 171 -4.11 7.84 -15.40
CA PHE A 171 -4.36 9.29 -15.36
C PHE A 171 -5.83 9.70 -15.17
N THR A 172 -6.77 8.74 -15.16
CA THR A 172 -8.20 9.05 -14.93
C THR A 172 -8.76 8.47 -13.64
N THR A 173 -8.12 7.48 -13.04
CA THR A 173 -8.55 6.94 -11.75
C THR A 173 -7.94 7.74 -10.59
N LEU A 174 -8.69 7.88 -9.49
CA LEU A 174 -8.20 8.56 -8.29
C LEU A 174 -6.89 7.93 -7.78
N ALA A 175 -6.84 6.59 -7.70
CA ALA A 175 -5.66 5.87 -7.25
C ALA A 175 -4.48 6.04 -8.21
N GLY A 176 -4.71 6.00 -9.54
CA GLY A 176 -3.67 6.22 -10.54
C GLY A 176 -3.06 7.62 -10.43
N LEU A 177 -3.90 8.66 -10.51
CA LEU A 177 -3.43 10.05 -10.55
C LEU A 177 -2.69 10.41 -9.26
N THR A 178 -3.29 10.09 -8.11
CA THR A 178 -2.64 10.32 -6.81
C THR A 178 -1.37 9.49 -6.66
N GLY A 179 -1.36 8.24 -7.14
CA GLY A 179 -0.20 7.34 -7.14
C GLY A 179 1.00 7.91 -7.90
N VAL A 180 0.76 8.51 -9.07
CA VAL A 180 1.80 9.21 -9.85
C VAL A 180 2.32 10.42 -9.07
N ILE A 181 1.43 11.29 -8.59
CA ILE A 181 1.81 12.51 -7.87
C ILE A 181 2.63 12.19 -6.60
N ILE A 182 2.16 11.27 -5.75
CA ILE A 182 2.87 10.92 -4.51
C ILE A 182 4.23 10.26 -4.80
N THR A 183 4.32 9.44 -5.86
CA THR A 183 5.58 8.80 -6.24
C THR A 183 6.59 9.83 -6.72
N LEU A 184 6.17 10.80 -7.54
CA LEU A 184 7.03 11.90 -7.98
C LEU A 184 7.50 12.75 -6.80
N CYS A 185 6.61 13.12 -5.88
CA CYS A 185 6.99 13.81 -4.64
C CYS A 185 8.03 13.00 -3.84
N LEU A 186 7.82 11.70 -3.66
CA LEU A 186 8.74 10.85 -2.92
C LEU A 186 10.13 10.78 -3.58
N ILE A 187 10.19 10.64 -4.91
CA ILE A 187 11.45 10.63 -5.66
C ILE A 187 12.20 11.94 -5.44
N LEU A 188 11.52 13.08 -5.57
CA LEU A 188 12.13 14.40 -5.36
C LEU A 188 12.63 14.57 -3.93
N ILE A 189 11.84 14.17 -2.92
CA ILE A 189 12.22 14.22 -1.51
C ILE A 189 13.47 13.38 -1.24
N ILE A 190 13.50 12.12 -1.70
CA ILE A 190 14.60 11.19 -1.43
C ILE A 190 15.89 11.66 -2.12
N THR A 191 15.80 12.02 -3.40
CA THR A 191 16.96 12.42 -4.20
C THR A 191 17.63 13.67 -3.63
N SER A 192 16.84 14.71 -3.32
CA SER A 192 17.36 15.95 -2.72
C SER A 192 17.90 15.75 -1.29
N SER A 193 17.43 14.73 -0.57
CA SER A 193 17.86 14.41 0.80
C SER A 193 19.16 13.58 0.87
N THR A 194 19.75 13.23 -0.28
CA THR A 194 21.05 12.54 -0.33
C THR A 194 22.16 13.40 0.31
N LYS A 195 23.17 12.73 0.87
CA LYS A 195 24.27 13.43 1.58
C LYS A 195 24.99 14.44 0.68
N THR A 196 25.14 14.13 -0.60
CA THR A 196 25.79 14.99 -1.60
C THR A 196 24.99 16.28 -1.81
N ILE A 197 23.71 16.18 -2.16
CA ILE A 197 22.87 17.36 -2.43
C ILE A 197 22.65 18.18 -1.15
N ARG A 198 22.28 17.54 -0.03
CA ARG A 198 22.02 18.26 1.23
C ARG A 198 23.23 19.06 1.74
N ARG A 199 24.46 18.58 1.49
CA ARG A 199 25.68 19.29 1.95
C ARG A 199 26.07 20.45 1.05
N SER A 200 25.84 20.32 -0.26
CA SER A 200 26.23 21.34 -1.24
C SER A 200 25.12 22.37 -1.52
N TYR A 201 23.85 21.96 -1.43
CA TYR A 201 22.67 22.75 -1.79
C TYR A 201 21.58 22.57 -0.73
N PHE A 202 21.79 23.15 0.45
CA PHE A 202 20.88 22.97 1.59
C PHE A 202 19.46 23.50 1.32
N GLU A 203 19.33 24.64 0.64
CA GLU A 203 18.03 25.22 0.28
C GLU A 203 17.21 24.27 -0.61
N VAL A 204 17.86 23.64 -1.61
CA VAL A 204 17.21 22.65 -2.48
C VAL A 204 16.66 21.50 -1.65
N PHE A 205 17.46 20.95 -0.73
CA PHE A 205 16.99 19.95 0.21
C PHE A 205 15.78 20.47 1.00
N TRP A 206 15.88 21.65 1.61
CA TRP A 206 14.86 22.16 2.52
C TRP A 206 13.52 22.39 1.82
N PHE A 207 13.50 23.10 0.68
CA PHE A 207 12.27 23.38 -0.06
C PHE A 207 11.64 22.11 -0.63
N THR A 208 12.44 21.22 -1.22
CA THR A 208 11.90 19.96 -1.78
C THR A 208 11.42 18.99 -0.70
N HIS A 209 12.03 19.00 0.49
CA HIS A 209 11.59 18.12 1.59
C HIS A 209 10.16 18.49 2.06
N HIS A 210 9.74 19.76 1.96
CA HIS A 210 8.37 20.21 2.28
C HIS A 210 7.29 19.61 1.37
N LEU A 211 7.66 18.99 0.25
CA LEU A 211 6.74 18.16 -0.53
C LEU A 211 6.14 17.01 0.30
N PHE A 212 6.66 16.72 1.50
CA PHE A 212 6.02 15.81 2.47
C PHE A 212 4.54 16.18 2.71
N VAL A 213 4.17 17.47 2.67
CA VAL A 213 2.78 17.90 2.85
C VAL A 213 1.89 17.36 1.73
N ILE A 214 2.31 17.53 0.48
CA ILE A 214 1.59 17.00 -0.70
C ILE A 214 1.58 15.48 -0.67
N PHE A 215 2.71 14.86 -0.32
CA PHE A 215 2.84 13.41 -0.17
C PHE A 215 1.82 12.84 0.82
N PHE A 216 1.69 13.41 2.02
CA PHE A 216 0.77 12.91 3.04
C PHE A 216 -0.70 13.18 2.71
N ILE A 217 -1.03 14.34 2.11
CA ILE A 217 -2.38 14.62 1.60
C ILE A 217 -2.76 13.60 0.53
N GLY A 218 -1.87 13.39 -0.45
CA GLY A 218 -2.06 12.41 -1.52
C GLY A 218 -2.21 10.99 -0.96
N LEU A 219 -1.38 10.60 0.00
CA LEU A 219 -1.42 9.30 0.65
C LEU A 219 -2.77 9.07 1.37
N ALA A 220 -3.34 10.09 2.02
CA ALA A 220 -4.63 10.00 2.70
C ALA A 220 -5.80 9.69 1.75
N ILE A 221 -5.78 10.26 0.54
CA ILE A 221 -6.85 10.09 -0.46
C ILE A 221 -6.58 8.97 -1.47
N HIS A 222 -5.33 8.51 -1.62
CA HIS A 222 -4.93 7.53 -2.63
C HIS A 222 -5.75 6.24 -2.59
N GLY A 223 -6.07 5.76 -1.39
CA GLY A 223 -6.89 4.57 -1.17
C GLY A 223 -8.41 4.80 -1.18
N ALA A 224 -8.89 6.04 -1.32
CA ALA A 224 -10.30 6.39 -1.14
C ALA A 224 -11.23 5.81 -2.23
N GLY A 225 -10.69 5.51 -3.41
CA GLY A 225 -11.45 4.90 -4.51
C GLY A 225 -11.82 3.43 -4.31
N GLN A 226 -11.28 2.77 -3.27
CA GLN A 226 -11.58 1.36 -2.91
C GLN A 226 -11.50 0.37 -4.10
N ILE A 227 -10.55 0.61 -5.02
CA ILE A 227 -10.47 -0.12 -6.31
C ILE A 227 -10.05 -1.59 -6.17
N VAL A 228 -9.44 -1.97 -5.05
CA VAL A 228 -9.14 -3.37 -4.73
C VAL A 228 -10.34 -3.98 -4.06
N ARG A 229 -11.08 -4.77 -4.83
CA ARG A 229 -12.35 -5.35 -4.43
C ARG A 229 -12.19 -6.85 -4.22
N GLY A 230 -12.99 -7.39 -3.31
CA GLY A 230 -13.13 -8.83 -3.09
C GLY A 230 -14.61 -9.15 -2.89
N GLN A 231 -14.93 -10.42 -2.92
CA GLN A 231 -16.30 -10.89 -2.76
C GLN A 231 -16.86 -10.45 -1.39
N THR A 232 -18.12 -10.02 -1.37
CA THR A 232 -18.77 -9.64 -0.11
C THR A 232 -19.03 -10.88 0.74
N ARG A 233 -19.17 -10.71 2.06
CA ARG A 233 -19.49 -11.82 2.96
C ARG A 233 -20.81 -12.50 2.59
N ALA A 234 -21.84 -11.71 2.34
CA ALA A 234 -23.14 -12.21 1.89
C ALA A 234 -23.03 -12.99 0.57
N SER A 235 -22.20 -12.54 -0.37
CA SER A 235 -21.96 -13.28 -1.62
C SER A 235 -21.16 -14.56 -1.39
N LEU A 236 -20.16 -14.59 -0.51
CA LEU A 236 -19.40 -15.81 -0.17
C LEU A 236 -20.29 -16.89 0.45
N ASP A 237 -21.36 -16.51 1.15
CA ASP A 237 -22.29 -17.45 1.78
C ASP A 237 -23.11 -18.22 0.73
N VAL A 238 -23.53 -17.56 -0.35
CA VAL A 238 -24.38 -18.14 -1.41
C VAL A 238 -23.64 -18.50 -2.70
N HIS A 239 -22.44 -17.96 -2.93
CA HIS A 239 -21.63 -18.17 -4.12
C HIS A 239 -20.23 -18.62 -3.69
N LYS A 240 -19.97 -19.93 -3.75
CA LYS A 240 -18.68 -20.52 -3.39
C LYS A 240 -17.70 -20.45 -4.57
N PRO A 241 -16.61 -19.65 -4.51
CA PRO A 241 -15.76 -19.40 -5.67
C PRO A 241 -15.16 -20.66 -6.29
N HIS A 242 -14.68 -21.60 -5.47
CA HIS A 242 -14.05 -22.84 -5.93
C HIS A 242 -15.00 -23.79 -6.68
N ILE A 243 -16.32 -23.65 -6.49
CA ILE A 243 -17.35 -24.41 -7.20
C ILE A 243 -17.83 -23.61 -8.40
N CYS A 244 -18.27 -22.37 -8.14
CA CYS A 244 -18.92 -21.54 -9.13
C CYS A 244 -17.98 -21.03 -10.22
N ALA A 245 -16.67 -20.93 -9.98
CA ALA A 245 -15.69 -20.56 -11.00
C ALA A 245 -15.65 -21.56 -12.16
N LYS A 246 -15.95 -22.84 -11.93
CA LYS A 246 -15.92 -23.87 -12.98
C LYS A 246 -17.07 -23.73 -13.98
N ASN A 247 -18.22 -23.22 -13.53
CA ASN A 247 -19.44 -23.04 -14.33
C ASN A 247 -19.80 -21.55 -14.43
N PHE A 248 -18.82 -20.70 -14.75
CA PHE A 248 -19.02 -19.24 -14.78
C PHE A 248 -20.04 -18.76 -15.83
N THR A 249 -20.30 -19.54 -16.87
CA THR A 249 -21.33 -19.27 -17.90
C THR A 249 -22.76 -19.45 -17.40
N GLU A 250 -22.94 -20.08 -16.24
CA GLU A 250 -24.25 -20.35 -15.61
C GLU A 250 -24.57 -19.40 -14.45
N TRP A 251 -23.69 -18.44 -14.15
CA TRP A 251 -23.92 -17.49 -13.07
C TRP A 251 -25.24 -16.74 -13.25
N GLY A 252 -26.06 -16.73 -12.20
CA GLY A 252 -27.37 -16.08 -12.20
C GLY A 252 -28.49 -16.85 -12.93
N LYS A 253 -28.18 -17.92 -13.68
CA LYS A 253 -29.20 -18.73 -14.37
C LYS A 253 -29.81 -19.81 -13.48
N SER A 254 -29.04 -20.28 -12.49
CA SER A 254 -29.46 -21.29 -11.51
C SER A 254 -29.29 -20.76 -10.09
N PRO A 255 -30.14 -21.15 -9.12
CA PRO A 255 -29.97 -20.80 -7.71
C PRO A 255 -28.66 -21.35 -7.10
N SER A 256 -28.00 -22.31 -7.74
CA SER A 256 -26.74 -22.90 -7.23
C SER A 256 -25.54 -21.95 -7.25
N CYS A 257 -25.49 -21.01 -8.21
CA CYS A 257 -24.43 -20.01 -8.32
C CYS A 257 -25.02 -18.66 -8.77
N PRO A 258 -25.56 -17.85 -7.83
CA PRO A 258 -26.05 -16.51 -8.14
C PRO A 258 -24.88 -15.60 -8.60
N VAL A 259 -25.14 -14.47 -9.25
CA VAL A 259 -24.07 -13.56 -9.70
C VAL A 259 -23.25 -13.05 -8.50
N PRO A 260 -21.90 -13.21 -8.50
CA PRO A 260 -21.08 -12.85 -7.36
C PRO A 260 -21.07 -11.33 -7.13
N GLN A 261 -21.12 -10.92 -5.85
CA GLN A 261 -21.10 -9.51 -5.47
C GLN A 261 -19.79 -9.12 -4.81
N PHE A 262 -19.27 -7.94 -5.15
CA PHE A 262 -17.95 -7.44 -4.79
C PHE A 262 -18.02 -6.07 -4.12
N SER A 263 -17.20 -5.88 -3.09
CA SER A 263 -16.99 -4.59 -2.45
C SER A 263 -15.51 -4.28 -2.23
N GLY A 264 -15.19 -3.00 -2.30
CA GLY A 264 -13.89 -2.49 -1.94
C GLY A 264 -13.67 -2.48 -0.43
N ASN A 265 -12.41 -2.61 -0.01
CA ASN A 265 -12.09 -2.43 1.40
C ASN A 265 -12.14 -0.92 1.76
N PRO A 266 -12.62 -0.57 2.96
CA PRO A 266 -12.62 0.82 3.41
C PRO A 266 -11.19 1.39 3.47
N PRO A 267 -11.00 2.69 3.20
CA PRO A 267 -9.68 3.31 3.30
C PRO A 267 -9.20 3.26 4.76
N MET A 268 -8.00 2.71 4.95
CA MET A 268 -7.39 2.58 6.28
C MET A 268 -6.26 3.57 6.52
N THR A 269 -5.68 4.14 5.46
CA THR A 269 -4.47 4.98 5.51
C THR A 269 -4.62 6.20 6.42
N TRP A 270 -5.78 6.84 6.45
CA TRP A 270 -6.04 7.97 7.35
C TRP A 270 -5.86 7.62 8.83
N LYS A 271 -6.18 6.38 9.24
CA LYS A 271 -6.00 5.93 10.64
C LYS A 271 -4.53 5.91 11.02
N TRP A 272 -3.66 5.55 10.07
CA TRP A 272 -2.21 5.53 10.25
C TRP A 272 -1.61 6.93 10.26
N ILE A 273 -2.19 7.88 9.52
CA ILE A 273 -1.74 9.27 9.51
C ILE A 273 -2.15 9.98 10.81
N ILE A 274 -3.37 9.74 11.30
CA ILE A 274 -3.91 10.40 12.49
C ILE A 274 -3.45 9.75 13.80
N GLY A 275 -3.14 8.45 13.82
CA GLY A 275 -2.72 7.74 15.03
C GLY A 275 -1.62 8.44 15.84
N PRO A 276 -0.57 9.01 15.23
CA PRO A 276 0.45 9.80 15.92
C PRO A 276 0.01 11.18 16.46
N MET A 277 -1.14 11.69 16.03
CA MET A 277 -1.64 13.05 16.33
C MET A 277 -2.67 13.07 17.47
N ILE A 278 -3.13 11.91 17.94
CA ILE A 278 -4.05 11.71 19.08
C ILE A 278 -3.24 11.13 20.24
#